data_AF-A0A3B8R987-F1
#
_entry.id   AF-A0A3B8R987-F1
#
_cell.length_a   1.000
_cell.length_b   1.000
_cell.length_c   1.000
_cell.angle_alpha   90.00
_cell.angle_beta   90.00
_cell.angle_gamma   90.00
#
_symmetry.space_group_name_H-M   'P 1'
#
loop_
_entity.id
_entity.type
_entity.pdbx_description
1 polymer ?
#
loop_
_entity_poly.entity_id
_entity_poly.type
_entity_poly.pdbx_seq_one_letter_code
_entity_poly.pdbx_strand_id
1 'polypeptide(L)'
;MTITIVDEELPDVVDESADQAKLLDQKQLAARIENKLKELPERERLVLALHYQQDLSFREVAYVMELTPGRISQLHTQALVRLRGMLAKEQEESRQA
;
A
#
# COMPACT_ATOMS: atom_id res chain seq x y z
N MET A 1 53.27 19.71 6.47
CA MET A 1 52.30 19.01 5.61
C MET A 1 51.33 18.33 6.56
N THR A 2 50.09 18.80 6.57
CA THR A 2 49.06 18.55 7.58
C THR A 2 48.56 17.10 7.57
N ILE A 3 48.37 16.56 8.77
CA ILE A 3 47.61 15.33 9.02
C ILE A 3 46.14 15.68 8.79
N THR A 4 45.54 15.16 7.72
CA THR A 4 44.10 15.22 7.53
C THR A 4 43.49 14.09 8.37
N ILE A 5 42.96 14.45 9.53
CA ILE A 5 41.95 13.65 10.23
C ILE A 5 40.71 13.75 9.35
N VAL A 6 40.44 12.71 8.56
CA VAL A 6 39.10 12.50 8.01
C VAL A 6 38.31 11.82 9.11
N ASP A 7 37.31 12.55 9.62
CA ASP A 7 36.08 12.06 10.22
C ASP A 7 36.06 10.56 10.58
N GLU A 8 36.34 10.29 11.85
CA GLU A 8 35.73 9.14 12.51
C GLU A 8 34.25 9.47 12.70
N GLU A 9 33.48 9.39 11.61
CA GLU A 9 32.03 9.24 11.70
C GLU A 9 31.79 7.88 12.35
N LEU A 10 31.54 7.93 13.65
CA LEU A 10 30.92 6.85 14.41
C LEU A 10 29.83 6.23 13.52
N PRO A 11 29.84 4.91 13.24
CA PRO A 11 28.66 4.30 12.67
C PRO A 11 27.53 4.59 13.63
N ASP A 12 26.50 5.30 13.15
CA ASP A 12 25.21 5.40 13.81
C ASP A 12 24.91 4.02 14.36
N VAL A 13 24.75 3.93 15.68
CA VAL A 13 24.17 2.76 16.31
C VAL A 13 22.75 2.66 15.77
N VAL A 14 22.62 2.01 14.61
CA VAL A 14 21.34 1.71 13.99
C VAL A 14 20.57 0.96 15.05
N ASP A 15 19.50 1.57 15.55
CA ASP A 15 18.59 0.94 16.48
C ASP A 15 17.88 -0.19 15.71
N GLU A 16 18.56 -1.34 15.59
CA GLU A 16 18.09 -2.52 14.87
C GLU A 16 16.72 -2.98 15.39
N SER A 17 16.42 -2.69 16.66
CA SER A 17 15.13 -2.96 17.28
C SER A 17 14.03 -2.04 16.73
N ALA A 18 14.30 -0.74 16.58
CA ALA A 18 13.33 0.20 15.99
C ALA A 18 13.04 -0.11 14.51
N ASP A 19 14.02 -0.56 13.74
CA ASP A 19 13.82 -0.93 12.34
C ASP A 19 13.13 -2.29 12.19
N GLN A 20 13.40 -3.24 13.07
CA GLN A 20 12.63 -4.49 13.15
C GLN A 20 11.16 -4.24 13.50
N ALA A 21 10.87 -3.36 14.46
CA ALA A 21 9.51 -3.00 14.84
C ALA A 21 8.73 -2.36 13.66
N LYS A 22 9.35 -1.40 12.94
CA LYS A 22 8.74 -0.81 11.74
C LYS A 22 8.46 -1.84 10.65
N LEU A 23 9.38 -2.78 10.42
CA LEU A 23 9.20 -3.83 9.42
C LEU A 23 8.04 -4.77 9.77
N LEU A 24 7.90 -5.11 11.06
CA LEU A 24 6.78 -5.89 11.58
C LEU A 24 5.45 -5.16 11.37
N ASP A 25 5.37 -3.88 11.70
CA ASP A 25 4.16 -3.07 11.51
C ASP A 25 3.76 -2.97 10.03
N GLN A 26 4.72 -2.77 9.13
CA GLN A 26 4.46 -2.75 7.69
C GLN A 26 3.93 -4.09 7.18
N LYS A 27 4.51 -5.22 7.63
CA LYS A 27 4.04 -6.56 7.26
C LYS A 27 2.62 -6.81 7.75
N GLN A 28 2.30 -6.40 8.98
CA GLN A 28 0.94 -6.52 9.51
C GLN A 28 -0.05 -5.66 8.72
N LEU A 29 0.31 -4.43 8.40
CA LEU A 29 -0.53 -3.55 7.59
C LEU A 29 -0.77 -4.14 6.19
N ALA A 30 0.27 -4.66 5.54
CA ALA A 30 0.17 -5.30 4.24
C ALA A 30 -0.78 -6.51 4.29
N ALA A 31 -0.66 -7.36 5.31
CA ALA A 31 -1.56 -8.52 5.48
C ALA A 31 -3.03 -8.10 5.69
N ARG A 32 -3.28 -7.02 6.45
CA ARG A 32 -4.63 -6.47 6.62
C ARG A 32 -5.19 -5.95 5.30
N ILE A 33 -4.40 -5.19 4.55
CA ILE A 33 -4.80 -4.70 3.22
C ILE A 33 -5.12 -5.87 2.30
N GLU A 34 -4.31 -6.93 2.27
CA GLU A 34 -4.55 -8.11 1.44
C GLU A 34 -5.89 -8.78 1.79
N ASN A 35 -6.21 -8.90 3.09
CA ASN A 35 -7.48 -9.44 3.53
C ASN A 35 -8.66 -8.55 3.09
N LYS A 36 -8.55 -7.23 3.24
CA LYS A 36 -9.62 -6.30 2.81
C LYS A 36 -9.76 -6.20 1.30
N LEU A 37 -8.69 -6.41 0.54
CA LEU A 37 -8.75 -6.46 -0.91
C LEU A 37 -9.62 -7.62 -1.41
N LYS A 38 -9.70 -8.73 -0.66
CA LYS A 38 -10.58 -9.87 -0.97
C LYS A 38 -12.06 -9.58 -0.72
N GLU A 39 -12.37 -8.60 0.13
CA GLU A 39 -13.74 -8.14 0.43
C GLU A 39 -14.26 -7.08 -0.57
N LEU A 40 -13.40 -6.58 -1.47
CA LEU A 40 -13.80 -5.65 -2.50
C LEU A 40 -14.71 -6.31 -3.55
N PRO A 41 -15.65 -5.54 -4.13
CA PRO A 41 -16.35 -5.95 -5.34
C PRO A 41 -15.38 -6.40 -6.43
N GLU A 42 -15.74 -7.46 -7.16
CA GLU A 42 -14.85 -8.08 -8.13
C GLU A 42 -14.32 -7.10 -9.18
N ARG A 43 -15.18 -6.20 -9.69
CA ARG A 43 -14.79 -5.20 -10.70
C ARG A 43 -13.80 -4.17 -10.15
N GLU A 44 -13.96 -3.75 -8.90
CA GLU A 44 -13.05 -2.81 -8.23
C GLU A 44 -11.69 -3.45 -8.00
N ARG A 45 -11.68 -4.68 -7.47
CA ARG A 45 -10.46 -5.47 -7.27
C ARG A 45 -9.72 -5.72 -8.58
N LEU A 46 -10.45 -6.04 -9.65
CA LEU A 46 -9.86 -6.28 -10.97
C LEU A 46 -9.20 -5.03 -11.54
N VAL A 47 -9.82 -3.85 -11.39
CA VAL A 47 -9.19 -2.57 -11.77
C VAL A 47 -7.87 -2.36 -11.03
N LEU A 48 -7.84 -2.60 -9.71
CA LEU A 48 -6.62 -2.48 -8.92
C LEU A 48 -5.55 -3.50 -9.34
N ALA A 49 -5.93 -4.76 -9.56
CA ALA A 49 -5.01 -5.80 -10.00
C ALA A 49 -4.38 -5.48 -11.36
N LEU A 50 -5.19 -5.08 -12.35
CA LEU A 50 -4.68 -4.71 -13.66
C LEU A 50 -3.78 -3.47 -13.60
N HIS A 51 -4.13 -2.48 -12.77
CA HIS A 51 -3.34 -1.25 -12.67
C HIS A 51 -2.02 -1.43 -11.91
N TYR A 52 -2.03 -2.12 -10.76
CA TYR A 52 -0.87 -2.20 -9.86
C TYR A 52 -0.06 -3.49 -9.98
N GLN A 53 -0.66 -4.58 -10.46
CA GLN A 53 0.05 -5.86 -10.61
C GLN A 53 0.54 -6.08 -12.04
N GLN A 54 -0.17 -5.52 -13.02
CA GLN A 54 0.16 -5.63 -14.44
C GLN A 54 0.67 -4.32 -15.05
N ASP A 55 0.86 -3.29 -14.22
CA ASP A 55 1.33 -1.95 -14.61
C ASP A 55 0.55 -1.31 -15.78
N LEU A 56 -0.75 -1.67 -15.95
CA LEU A 56 -1.57 -1.14 -17.03
C LEU A 56 -2.07 0.27 -16.72
N SER A 57 -2.07 1.14 -17.73
CA SER A 57 -2.70 2.46 -17.65
C SER A 57 -4.22 2.35 -17.64
N PHE A 58 -4.93 3.38 -17.16
CA PHE A 58 -6.41 3.39 -17.17
C PHE A 58 -7.02 3.23 -18.56
N ARG A 59 -6.30 3.58 -19.64
CA ARG A 59 -6.75 3.35 -21.02
C ARG A 59 -6.66 1.87 -21.40
N GLU A 60 -5.58 1.20 -21.02
CA GLU A 60 -5.38 -0.24 -21.27
C GLU A 60 -6.33 -1.07 -20.42
N VAL A 61 -6.50 -0.72 -19.14
CA VAL A 61 -7.50 -1.35 -18.27
C VAL A 61 -8.92 -1.19 -18.84
N ALA A 62 -9.24 0.01 -19.33
CA ALA A 62 -10.52 0.29 -19.98
C ALA A 62 -10.75 -0.59 -21.22
N TYR A 63 -9.71 -0.78 -22.04
CA TYR A 63 -9.76 -1.68 -23.19
C TYR A 63 -9.97 -3.14 -22.77
N VAL A 64 -9.20 -3.64 -21.80
CA VAL A 64 -9.30 -5.03 -21.30
C VAL A 64 -10.66 -5.32 -20.67
N MET A 65 -11.24 -4.34 -19.97
CA MET A 65 -12.52 -4.50 -19.27
C MET A 65 -13.74 -4.10 -20.10
N GLU A 66 -13.55 -3.66 -21.36
CA GLU A 66 -14.59 -3.14 -22.25
C GLU A 66 -15.42 -2.00 -21.61
N LEU A 67 -14.73 -1.07 -20.95
CA LEU A 67 -15.31 0.08 -20.25
C LEU A 67 -14.69 1.40 -20.73
N THR A 68 -15.24 2.53 -20.30
CA THR A 68 -14.62 3.84 -20.54
C THR A 68 -13.53 4.14 -19.50
N PRO A 69 -12.48 4.92 -19.83
CA PRO A 69 -11.47 5.33 -18.85
C PRO A 69 -12.06 6.09 -17.65
N GLY A 70 -13.13 6.87 -17.87
CA GLY A 70 -13.86 7.53 -16.79
C GLY A 70 -14.50 6.54 -15.81
N ARG A 71 -15.03 5.42 -16.33
CA ARG A 71 -15.58 4.36 -15.47
C ARG A 71 -14.48 3.63 -14.68
N ILE A 72 -13.31 3.40 -15.28
CA ILE A 72 -12.14 2.83 -14.58
C ILE A 72 -11.69 3.75 -13.44
N SER A 73 -11.58 5.07 -13.69
CA SER A 73 -11.22 6.04 -12.66
C SER A 73 -12.22 6.06 -11.49
N GLN A 74 -13.52 5.96 -11.79
CA GLN A 74 -14.56 5.83 -10.75
C GLN A 74 -14.40 4.55 -9.94
N LEU A 75 -14.25 3.39 -10.60
CA LEU A 75 -14.07 2.10 -9.94
C LEU A 75 -12.82 2.09 -9.06
N HIS A 76 -11.71 2.65 -9.54
CA HIS A 76 -10.48 2.81 -8.77
C HIS A 76 -10.70 3.67 -7.52
N THR A 77 -11.37 4.81 -7.67
CA THR A 77 -11.69 5.69 -6.54
C THR A 77 -12.60 4.99 -5.52
N GLN A 78 -13.64 4.30 -5.99
CA GLN A 78 -14.56 3.54 -5.15
C GLN A 78 -13.84 2.45 -4.34
N ALA A 79 -12.95 1.72 -5.01
CA ALA A 79 -12.11 0.69 -4.39
C ALA A 79 -11.27 1.28 -3.24
N LEU A 80 -10.60 2.42 -3.48
CA LEU A 80 -9.77 3.08 -2.47
C LEU A 80 -10.59 3.61 -1.28
N VAL A 81 -11.76 4.22 -1.54
CA VAL A 81 -12.65 4.71 -0.48
C VAL A 81 -13.14 3.54 0.38
N ARG A 82 -13.56 2.44 -0.25
CA ARG A 82 -14.03 1.24 0.44
C ARG A 82 -12.93 0.58 1.27
N LEU A 83 -11.73 0.40 0.70
CA LEU A 83 -10.56 -0.13 1.42
C LEU A 83 -10.23 0.70 2.65
N ARG A 84 -10.16 2.03 2.50
CA ARG A 84 -9.88 2.94 3.63
C ARG A 84 -10.95 2.84 4.71
N GLY A 85 -12.22 2.76 4.33
CA GLY A 85 -13.34 2.59 5.28
C GLY A 85 -13.26 1.27 6.04
N MET A 86 -12.94 0.16 5.35
CA MET A 86 -12.78 -1.15 5.97
C MET A 86 -11.61 -1.18 6.97
N LEU A 87 -10.47 -0.60 6.61
CA LEU A 87 -9.29 -0.53 7.48
C LEU A 87 -9.53 0.37 8.69
N ALA A 88 -10.20 1.51 8.51
CA ALA A 88 -10.53 2.40 9.62
C ALA A 88 -11.47 1.73 10.64
N LYS A 89 -12.46 0.99 10.15
CA LYS A 89 -13.39 0.23 11.01
C LYS A 89 -12.68 -0.85 11.82
N GLU A 90 -11.77 -1.60 11.19
CA GLU A 90 -10.98 -2.63 11.86
C GLU A 90 -10.03 -2.05 12.93
N GLN A 91 -9.46 -0.86 12.68
CA GLN A 91 -8.64 -0.17 13.67
C GLN A 91 -9.45 0.30 14.88
N GLU A 92 -10.68 0.75 14.68
CA GLU A 92 -11.58 1.14 15.77
C GLU A 92 -12.00 -0.08 16.62
N GLU A 93 -12.35 -1.19 15.96
CA GLU A 93 -12.68 -2.46 16.64
C GLU A 93 -11.50 -2.99 17.46
N SER A 94 -10.27 -2.83 16.97
CA SER A 94 -9.05 -3.24 17.68
C SER A 94 -8.69 -2.34 18.86
N ARG A 95 -9.22 -1.11 18.94
CA ARG A 95 -8.99 -0.16 20.04
C ARG A 95 -10.03 -0.30 21.17
N GLN A 96 -11.19 -0.89 20.86
CA GLN A 96 -12.29 -1.08 21.81
C GLN A 96 -12.29 -2.46 22.49
N ALA A 97 -11.43 -3.37 22.05
CA ALA A 97 -11.20 -4.70 22.62
C ALA A 97 -9.99 -4.71 23.57
#